data_AF-A0A9X5BK58-F1
#
_entry.id   AF-A0A9X5BK58-F1
#
_cell.length_a   1.000
_cell.length_b   1.000
_cell.length_c   1.000
_cell.angle_alpha   90.00
_cell.angle_beta   90.00
_cell.angle_gamma   90.00
#
_symmetry.space_group_name_H-M   'P 1'
#
loop_
_entity.id
_entity.type
_entity.pdbx_description
1 polymer ?
#
loop_
_entity_poly.entity_id
_entity_poly.type
_entity_poly.pdbx_seq_one_letter_code
_entity_poly.pdbx_strand_id
1 'polypeptide(L)'
;MSLVQFVLTYNFILAGGDTRGTDINQNIVSETYNKVMKINPNIIIGCSGVAQDSHLFLSDYCTFSREYGLHLKDGINLKYQDIISNLNKKFDGMCQIHYGSENETLYNFTVVVCGYNGNEFMAMQYSISDNLDDKNNGRHPIYINPETGLRCFVIGSLQLDLHNKNYNDELRKNQPETILQYKNVMKTVFDKGVKFDNTINNLCVFEKIKRKDVTENI
;
A
#
# COMPACT_ATOMS: atom_id res chain seq x y z
N MET A 1 11.35 -6.54 2.03
CA MET A 1 10.68 -5.32 1.53
C MET A 1 9.92 -5.69 0.27
N SER A 2 8.95 -4.87 -0.12
CA SER A 2 7.92 -5.26 -1.10
C SER A 2 7.74 -4.17 -2.14
N LEU A 3 7.19 -4.46 -3.31
CA LEU A 3 6.71 -3.45 -4.24
C LEU A 3 5.19 -3.43 -4.24
N VAL A 4 4.62 -2.28 -3.88
CA VAL A 4 3.18 -2.03 -4.01
C VAL A 4 2.95 -0.79 -4.85
N GLN A 5 2.05 -0.90 -5.83
CA GLN A 5 1.73 0.10 -6.82
C GLN A 5 0.28 0.55 -6.69
N PHE A 6 0.03 1.84 -6.89
CA PHE A 6 -1.29 2.44 -6.76
C PHE A 6 -1.64 3.28 -7.98
N VAL A 7 -2.94 3.32 -8.29
CA VAL A 7 -3.60 4.25 -9.21
C VAL A 7 -4.85 4.76 -8.53
N LEU A 8 -4.94 6.07 -8.41
CA LEU A 8 -6.15 6.78 -7.98
C LEU A 8 -6.64 7.63 -9.16
N THR A 9 -7.91 7.47 -9.49
CA THR A 9 -8.63 8.32 -10.45
C THR A 9 -9.93 8.78 -9.82
N TYR A 10 -10.65 9.69 -10.46
CA TYR A 10 -11.99 10.06 -10.01
C TYR A 10 -13.01 8.90 -10.07
N ASN A 11 -12.72 7.84 -10.83
CA ASN A 11 -13.68 6.77 -11.12
C ASN A 11 -13.33 5.44 -10.46
N PHE A 12 -12.07 5.22 -10.11
CA PHE A 12 -11.63 3.99 -9.46
C PHE A 12 -10.30 4.17 -8.72
N ILE A 13 -10.09 3.28 -7.75
CA ILE A 13 -8.80 2.96 -7.16
C ILE A 13 -8.38 1.58 -7.65
N LEU A 14 -7.12 1.43 -8.01
CA LEU A 14 -6.46 0.15 -8.25
C LEU A 14 -5.18 0.09 -7.44
N ALA A 15 -4.97 -1.00 -6.71
CA ALA A 15 -3.72 -1.32 -6.04
C ALA A 15 -3.22 -2.68 -6.51
N GLY A 16 -1.91 -2.82 -6.67
CA GLY A 16 -1.25 -4.07 -7.00
C GLY A 16 -0.02 -4.28 -6.13
N GLY A 17 0.18 -5.50 -5.64
CA GLY A 17 1.35 -5.85 -4.83
C GLY A 17 1.98 -7.14 -5.28
N ASP A 18 3.31 -7.22 -5.22
CA ASP A 18 4.02 -8.48 -5.41
C ASP A 18 3.74 -9.44 -4.23
N THR A 19 3.97 -10.74 -4.39
CA THR A 19 3.62 -11.74 -3.35
C THR A 19 4.82 -12.34 -2.62
N ARG A 20 6.04 -11.85 -2.85
CA ARG A 20 7.22 -12.41 -2.17
C ARG A 20 7.35 -11.86 -0.75
N GLY A 21 7.41 -12.74 0.24
CA GLY A 21 7.86 -12.41 1.59
C GLY A 21 9.33 -12.79 1.75
N THR A 22 10.14 -11.89 2.30
CA THR A 22 11.53 -12.17 2.66
C THR A 22 11.78 -11.95 4.14
N ASP A 23 12.73 -12.68 4.72
CA ASP A 23 13.28 -12.36 6.05
C ASP A 23 14.28 -11.20 5.99
N ILE A 24 14.89 -10.88 7.15
CA ILE A 24 15.92 -9.82 7.29
C ILE A 24 17.20 -10.10 6.49
N ASN A 25 17.46 -11.36 6.16
CA ASN A 25 18.62 -11.80 5.38
C ASN A 25 18.27 -11.95 3.89
N GLN A 26 17.09 -11.49 3.48
CA GLN A 26 16.55 -11.61 2.12
C GLN A 26 16.29 -13.05 1.65
N ASN A 27 16.21 -14.02 2.57
CA ASN A 27 15.75 -15.35 2.24
C ASN A 27 14.24 -15.31 1.96
N ILE A 28 13.82 -16.04 0.93
CA ILE A 28 12.40 -16.16 0.59
C ILE A 28 11.71 -17.01 1.65
N VAL A 29 10.74 -16.43 2.36
CA VAL A 29 9.92 -17.13 3.37
C VAL A 29 8.54 -17.50 2.84
N SER A 30 8.05 -16.79 1.82
CA SER A 30 6.79 -17.10 1.13
C SER A 30 6.79 -16.48 -0.27
N GLU A 31 6.11 -17.14 -1.21
CA GLU A 31 5.84 -16.61 -2.56
C GLU A 31 4.37 -16.21 -2.74
N THR A 32 3.56 -16.27 -1.68
CA THR A 32 2.10 -16.02 -1.72
C THR A 32 1.65 -14.98 -0.69
N TYR A 33 2.60 -14.20 -0.19
CA TYR A 33 2.39 -13.23 0.87
C TYR A 33 1.47 -12.09 0.41
N ASN A 34 0.31 -11.93 1.05
CA ASN A 34 -0.62 -10.88 0.65
C ASN A 34 -0.20 -9.51 1.20
N LYS A 35 -0.11 -8.52 0.31
CA LYS A 35 0.33 -7.15 0.61
C LYS A 35 -0.67 -6.08 0.23
N VAL A 36 -1.72 -6.48 -0.49
CA VAL A 36 -2.79 -5.60 -0.92
C VAL A 36 -4.11 -6.26 -0.57
N MET A 37 -4.91 -5.61 0.26
CA MET A 37 -6.15 -6.18 0.78
C MET A 37 -7.29 -5.18 0.63
N LYS A 38 -8.45 -5.67 0.19
CA LYS A 38 -9.68 -4.87 0.15
C LYS A 38 -10.50 -5.13 1.40
N ILE A 39 -10.42 -4.23 2.40
CA ILE A 39 -11.12 -4.39 3.69
C ILE A 39 -12.62 -4.54 3.48
N ASN A 40 -13.18 -3.68 2.62
CA ASN A 40 -14.60 -3.64 2.29
C ASN A 40 -14.79 -2.97 0.92
N PRO A 41 -16.02 -2.82 0.41
CA PRO A 41 -16.26 -2.18 -0.89
C PRO A 41 -15.64 -0.79 -1.06
N ASN A 42 -15.35 -0.08 0.04
CA ASN A 42 -14.91 1.31 0.06
C ASN A 42 -13.41 1.50 0.31
N ILE A 43 -12.68 0.48 0.77
CA ILE A 43 -11.32 0.64 1.33
C ILE A 43 -10.36 -0.46 0.87
N ILE A 44 -9.18 -0.04 0.40
CA ILE A 44 -8.03 -0.90 0.09
C ILE A 44 -6.85 -0.47 0.95
N ILE A 45 -6.10 -1.45 1.45
CA ILE A 45 -4.81 -1.27 2.11
C ILE A 45 -3.71 -1.86 1.23
N GLY A 46 -2.55 -1.19 1.16
CA GLY A 46 -1.31 -1.79 0.73
C GLY A 46 -0.19 -1.61 1.77
N CYS A 47 0.68 -2.61 1.91
CA CYS A 47 1.73 -2.64 2.95
C CYS A 47 3.12 -2.97 2.39
N SER A 48 4.15 -2.35 2.98
CA SER A 48 5.56 -2.70 2.81
C SER A 48 6.33 -2.49 4.13
N GLY A 49 7.56 -2.99 4.18
CA GLY A 49 8.43 -2.96 5.36
C GLY A 49 8.35 -4.25 6.17
N VAL A 50 8.54 -4.13 7.48
CA VAL A 50 8.43 -5.24 8.43
C VAL A 50 6.95 -5.62 8.58
N ALA A 51 6.70 -6.87 8.23
CA ALA A 51 5.39 -7.47 8.17
C ALA A 51 4.68 -7.47 9.54
N GLN A 52 5.42 -7.70 10.63
CA GLN A 52 4.89 -7.67 11.99
C GLN A 52 4.47 -6.25 12.41
N ASP A 53 5.22 -5.22 12.04
CA ASP A 53 4.91 -3.84 12.41
C ASP A 53 3.68 -3.34 11.66
N SER A 54 3.58 -3.69 10.37
CA SER A 54 2.35 -3.47 9.58
C SER A 54 1.15 -4.18 10.22
N HIS A 55 1.33 -5.40 10.72
CA HIS A 55 0.28 -6.11 11.44
C HIS A 55 -0.12 -5.40 12.73
N LEU A 56 0.84 -4.98 13.56
CA LEU A 56 0.58 -4.24 14.79
C LEU A 56 -0.23 -2.99 14.49
N PHE A 57 0.15 -2.22 13.47
CA PHE A 57 -0.60 -1.03 13.04
C PHE A 57 -2.02 -1.38 12.58
N LEU A 58 -2.19 -2.47 11.84
CA LEU A 58 -3.49 -2.88 11.27
C LEU A 58 -4.26 -3.89 12.13
N SER A 59 -3.86 -4.12 13.38
CA SER A 59 -4.34 -5.26 14.18
C SER A 59 -5.85 -5.29 14.43
N ASP A 60 -6.55 -4.15 14.30
CA ASP A 60 -8.01 -4.07 14.45
C ASP A 60 -8.73 -4.61 13.20
N TYR A 61 -8.06 -4.59 12.06
CA TYR A 61 -8.61 -4.93 10.74
C TYR A 61 -8.05 -6.22 10.16
N CYS A 62 -6.83 -6.60 10.54
CA CYS A 62 -6.12 -7.73 9.97
C CYS A 62 -5.62 -8.70 11.05
N THR A 63 -5.58 -9.98 10.71
CA THR A 63 -4.77 -11.01 11.38
C THR A 63 -3.47 -11.23 10.60
N PHE A 64 -2.55 -11.99 11.19
CA PHE A 64 -1.24 -12.27 10.62
C PHE A 64 -0.90 -13.75 10.69
N SER A 65 -0.32 -14.27 9.62
CA SER A 65 0.33 -15.57 9.58
C SER A 65 1.66 -15.47 8.84
N ARG A 66 2.66 -16.26 9.24
CA ARG A 66 3.97 -16.26 8.55
C ARG A 66 3.87 -16.78 7.11
N GLU A 67 2.98 -17.76 6.88
CA GLU A 67 2.84 -18.44 5.58
C GLU A 67 2.20 -17.53 4.52
N TYR A 68 1.13 -16.84 4.90
CA TYR A 68 0.27 -16.13 3.96
C TYR A 68 0.28 -14.60 4.17
N GLY A 69 0.88 -14.12 5.25
CA GLY A 69 0.96 -12.71 5.60
C GLY A 69 -0.29 -12.16 6.26
N LEU A 70 -0.70 -10.96 5.84
CA LEU A 70 -1.85 -10.26 6.40
C LEU A 70 -3.15 -10.80 5.80
N HIS A 71 -4.15 -11.01 6.66
CA HIS A 71 -5.51 -11.42 6.28
C HIS A 71 -6.52 -10.51 6.93
N LEU A 72 -7.62 -10.23 6.23
CA LEU A 72 -8.70 -9.43 6.79
C LEU A 72 -9.45 -10.21 7.86
N LYS A 73 -9.88 -9.52 8.91
CA LYS A 73 -10.90 -10.04 9.82
C LYS A 73 -12.27 -9.93 9.16
N ASP A 74 -13.15 -10.88 9.47
CA ASP A 74 -14.52 -10.87 8.96
C ASP A 74 -15.35 -9.71 9.53
N GLY A 75 -16.33 -9.25 8.75
CA GLY A 75 -17.38 -8.34 9.24
C GLY A 75 -16.98 -6.87 9.38
N ILE A 76 -15.85 -6.42 8.81
CA ILE A 76 -15.42 -5.02 8.91
C ILE A 76 -16.26 -4.13 7.98
N ASN A 77 -17.28 -3.48 8.53
CA ASN A 77 -18.10 -2.50 7.82
C ASN A 77 -17.91 -1.09 8.40
N LEU A 78 -16.78 -0.47 8.10
CA LEU A 78 -16.43 0.89 8.54
C LEU A 78 -16.28 1.84 7.35
N LYS A 79 -16.61 3.11 7.57
CA LYS A 79 -16.38 4.17 6.58
C LYS A 79 -14.90 4.53 6.56
N TYR A 80 -14.44 5.08 5.44
CA TYR A 80 -13.05 5.51 5.28
C TYR A 80 -12.58 6.44 6.40
N GLN A 81 -13.41 7.43 6.75
CA GLN A 81 -13.09 8.42 7.77
C GLN A 81 -12.90 7.79 9.16
N ASP A 82 -13.69 6.77 9.50
CA ASP A 82 -13.57 6.06 10.78
C ASP A 82 -12.25 5.29 10.87
N ILE A 83 -11.88 4.59 9.78
CA ILE A 83 -10.60 3.87 9.70
C ILE A 83 -9.43 4.84 9.82
N ILE A 84 -9.44 5.94 9.08
CA ILE A 84 -8.38 6.95 9.14
C ILE A 84 -8.27 7.56 10.54
N SER A 85 -9.39 7.89 11.19
CA SER A 85 -9.39 8.43 12.56
C SER A 85 -8.75 7.47 13.56
N ASN A 86 -9.10 6.18 13.49
CA ASN A 86 -8.53 5.15 14.35
C ASN A 86 -7.03 4.92 14.07
N LEU A 87 -6.65 4.83 12.80
CA LEU A 87 -5.25 4.65 12.40
C LEU A 87 -4.39 5.86 12.76
N ASN A 88 -4.93 7.08 12.72
CA ASN A 88 -4.22 8.27 13.19
C ASN A 88 -3.84 8.16 14.66
N LYS A 89 -4.78 7.80 15.54
CA LYS A 89 -4.51 7.62 16.98
C LYS A 89 -3.46 6.54 17.22
N LYS A 90 -3.55 5.44 16.48
CA LYS A 90 -2.61 4.32 16.59
C LYS A 90 -1.22 4.69 16.10
N PHE A 91 -1.14 5.43 14.99
CA PHE A 91 0.12 5.94 14.45
C PHE A 91 0.81 6.86 15.45
N ASP A 92 0.06 7.78 16.08
CA ASP A 92 0.62 8.68 17.10
C ASP A 92 1.22 7.89 18.28
N GLY A 93 0.52 6.84 18.75
CA GLY A 93 1.05 5.95 19.79
C GLY A 93 2.31 5.19 19.37
N MET A 94 2.33 4.66 18.14
CA MET A 94 3.52 3.97 17.61
C MET A 94 4.72 4.92 17.44
N CYS A 95 4.50 6.16 17.01
CA CYS A 95 5.53 7.19 16.92
C CYS A 95 6.08 7.57 18.29
N GLN A 96 5.24 7.70 19.32
CA GLN A 96 5.70 7.96 20.69
C GLN A 96 6.61 6.84 21.21
N ILE A 97 6.28 5.59 20.88
CA ILE A 97 7.14 4.45 21.21
C ILE A 97 8.45 4.54 20.44
N HIS A 98 8.39 4.61 19.11
CA HIS A 98 9.56 4.57 18.23
C HIS A 98 10.58 5.70 18.47
N TYR A 99 10.10 6.95 18.57
CA TYR A 99 10.96 8.12 18.71
C TYR A 99 11.20 8.52 20.18
N GLY A 100 10.62 7.80 21.13
CA GLY A 100 10.81 8.03 22.56
C GLY A 100 12.19 7.58 23.03
N SER A 101 12.90 8.43 23.75
CA SER A 101 14.28 8.19 24.21
C SER A 101 14.48 7.00 25.15
N GLU A 102 13.39 6.45 25.71
CA GLU A 102 13.42 5.35 26.68
C GLU A 102 13.03 3.99 26.09
N ASN A 103 12.65 3.93 24.80
CA ASN A 103 12.09 2.72 24.21
C ASN A 103 13.10 2.01 23.29
N GLU A 104 13.27 0.71 23.48
CA GLU A 104 14.08 -0.15 22.61
C GLU A 104 13.30 -0.66 21.37
N THR A 105 11.99 -0.37 21.29
CA THR A 105 11.14 -0.87 20.20
C THR A 105 11.23 0.05 19.00
N LEU A 106 11.85 -0.45 17.93
CA LEU A 106 11.89 0.18 16.61
C LEU A 106 10.85 -0.45 15.69
N TYR A 107 10.24 0.40 14.88
CA TYR A 107 9.20 0.03 13.92
C TYR A 107 9.64 0.45 12.53
N ASN A 108 9.42 -0.42 11.54
CA ASN A 108 9.76 -0.13 10.16
C ASN A 108 8.65 -0.60 9.23
N PHE A 109 7.77 0.31 8.81
CA PHE A 109 6.71 -0.02 7.89
C PHE A 109 6.27 1.18 7.05
N THR A 110 5.67 0.88 5.90
CA THR A 110 4.85 1.81 5.13
C THR A 110 3.51 1.17 4.84
N VAL A 111 2.43 1.82 5.25
CA VAL A 111 1.05 1.39 5.00
C VAL A 111 0.31 2.50 4.30
N VAL A 112 -0.38 2.18 3.20
CA VAL A 112 -1.23 3.12 2.46
C VAL A 112 -2.68 2.62 2.53
N VAL A 113 -3.57 3.53 2.92
CA VAL A 113 -5.02 3.28 2.99
C VAL A 113 -5.72 4.15 1.97
N CYS A 114 -6.23 3.53 0.91
CA CYS A 114 -6.99 4.17 -0.15
C CYS A 114 -8.49 3.92 0.05
N GLY A 115 -9.33 4.91 -0.19
CA GLY A 115 -10.77 4.71 -0.14
C GLY A 115 -11.60 5.92 -0.52
N TYR A 116 -12.92 5.76 -0.42
CA TYR A 116 -13.88 6.82 -0.71
C TYR A 116 -14.27 7.56 0.58
N ASN A 117 -14.06 8.87 0.61
CA ASN A 117 -14.35 9.68 1.80
C ASN A 117 -15.81 10.18 1.89
N GLY A 118 -16.67 9.77 0.96
CA GLY A 118 -18.05 10.26 0.79
C GLY A 118 -18.22 11.30 -0.32
N ASN A 119 -17.11 11.86 -0.82
CA ASN A 119 -17.10 12.81 -1.93
C ASN A 119 -16.19 12.33 -3.08
N GLU A 120 -14.95 11.99 -2.75
CA GLU A 120 -13.91 11.61 -3.70
C GLU A 120 -13.06 10.43 -3.20
N PHE A 121 -12.26 9.86 -4.11
CA PHE A 121 -11.23 8.90 -3.74
C PHE A 121 -9.99 9.62 -3.24
N MET A 122 -9.41 9.12 -2.16
CA MET A 122 -8.17 9.63 -1.58
C MET A 122 -7.36 8.50 -0.95
N ALA A 123 -6.11 8.79 -0.61
CA ALA A 123 -5.26 7.88 0.15
C ALA A 123 -4.56 8.59 1.31
N MET A 124 -4.19 7.80 2.32
CA MET A 124 -3.33 8.23 3.41
C MET A 124 -2.18 7.24 3.53
N GLN A 125 -0.95 7.73 3.46
CA GLN A 125 0.25 6.95 3.74
C GLN A 125 0.69 7.18 5.19
N TYR A 126 1.05 6.10 5.85
CA TYR A 126 1.66 6.05 7.17
C TYR A 126 3.02 5.39 7.02
N SER A 127 4.09 6.06 7.45
CA SER A 127 5.43 5.47 7.44
C SER A 127 6.18 5.76 8.73
N ILE A 128 6.83 4.73 9.27
CA ILE A 128 7.81 4.84 10.34
C ILE A 128 9.07 4.10 9.88
N SER A 129 10.24 4.70 10.07
CA SER A 129 11.52 4.07 9.83
C SER A 129 12.59 4.67 10.74
N ASP A 130 13.65 3.89 11.00
CA ASP A 130 14.79 4.31 11.82
C ASP A 130 15.61 5.43 11.16
N ASN A 131 15.44 5.63 9.84
CA ASN A 131 16.08 6.72 9.13
C ASN A 131 15.27 8.01 9.32
N LEU A 132 15.67 8.84 10.29
CA LEU A 132 15.00 10.11 10.59
C LEU A 132 14.95 11.08 9.41
N ASP A 133 15.87 10.97 8.46
CA ASP A 133 15.92 11.80 7.25
C ASP A 133 15.04 11.28 6.11
N ASP A 134 14.37 10.12 6.28
CA ASP A 134 13.43 9.62 5.28
C ASP A 134 12.21 10.54 5.21
N LYS A 135 12.09 11.24 4.07
CA LYS A 135 10.99 12.17 3.79
C LYS A 135 9.62 11.49 3.79
N ASN A 136 9.56 10.17 3.67
CA ASN A 136 8.32 9.42 3.74
C ASN A 136 7.84 9.18 5.17
N ASN A 137 8.67 9.40 6.20
CA ASN A 137 8.27 9.26 7.59
C ASN A 137 7.10 10.19 7.92
N GLY A 138 6.17 9.70 8.73
CA GLY A 138 4.97 10.43 9.14
C GLY A 138 3.70 10.04 8.37
N ARG A 139 2.76 10.97 8.34
CA ARG A 139 1.45 10.84 7.68
C ARG A 139 1.40 11.72 6.45
N HIS A 140 1.13 11.13 5.30
CA HIS A 140 1.09 11.84 4.03
C HIS A 140 -0.26 11.61 3.34
N PRO A 141 -1.17 12.60 3.33
CA PRO A 141 -2.36 12.50 2.52
C PRO A 141 -1.97 12.58 1.04
N ILE A 142 -2.56 11.70 0.24
CA ILE A 142 -2.30 11.58 -1.19
C ILE A 142 -3.61 11.83 -1.93
N TYR A 143 -3.60 12.89 -2.74
CA TYR A 143 -4.75 13.34 -3.51
C TYR A 143 -4.57 13.05 -5.00
N ILE A 144 -5.70 12.94 -5.69
CA ILE A 144 -5.75 12.91 -7.15
C ILE A 144 -5.24 14.27 -7.66
N ASN A 145 -4.41 14.27 -8.72
CA ASN A 145 -4.03 15.53 -9.35
C ASN A 145 -5.27 16.15 -10.02
N PRO A 146 -5.66 17.39 -9.69
CA PRO A 146 -6.88 18.00 -10.20
C PRO A 146 -6.87 18.20 -11.72
N GLU A 147 -5.69 18.49 -12.31
CA GLU A 147 -5.53 18.77 -13.73
C GLU A 147 -5.62 17.51 -14.59
N THR A 148 -5.04 16.40 -14.13
CA THR A 148 -4.99 15.14 -14.89
C THR A 148 -6.06 14.15 -14.48
N GLY A 149 -6.68 14.34 -13.31
CA GLY A 149 -7.60 13.37 -12.71
C GLY A 149 -6.95 12.04 -12.32
N LEU A 150 -5.62 12.03 -12.17
CA LEU A 150 -4.82 10.83 -11.96
C LEU A 150 -3.74 11.04 -10.91
N ARG A 151 -3.54 10.05 -10.06
CA ARG A 151 -2.36 9.92 -9.21
C ARG A 151 -1.87 8.48 -9.22
N CYS A 152 -0.65 8.27 -9.69
CA CYS A 152 0.05 6.99 -9.66
C CYS A 152 1.27 7.11 -8.75
N PHE A 153 1.53 6.09 -7.94
CA PHE A 153 2.70 6.04 -7.07
C PHE A 153 3.01 4.60 -6.67
N VAL A 154 4.23 4.41 -6.16
CA VAL A 154 4.69 3.14 -5.59
C VAL A 154 5.22 3.35 -4.18
N ILE A 155 5.14 2.32 -3.36
CA ILE A 155 5.79 2.27 -2.04
C ILE A 155 6.64 1.01 -1.92
N GLY A 156 7.58 1.06 -0.97
CA GLY A 156 8.45 -0.05 -0.64
C GLY A 156 9.61 -0.22 -1.63
N SER A 157 10.24 -1.38 -1.59
CA SER A 157 11.47 -1.72 -2.31
C SER A 157 12.69 -0.87 -1.92
N LEU A 158 13.87 -1.50 -1.95
CA LEU A 158 15.16 -0.79 -1.87
C LEU A 158 15.54 -0.08 -3.18
N GLN A 159 14.83 -0.40 -4.27
CA GLN A 159 15.09 0.09 -5.63
C GLN A 159 13.93 0.98 -6.10
N LEU A 160 13.33 1.72 -5.16
CA LEU A 160 12.12 2.52 -5.36
C LEU A 160 12.25 3.52 -6.53
N ASP A 161 13.42 4.14 -6.71
CA ASP A 161 13.66 5.08 -7.81
C ASP A 161 13.59 4.40 -9.19
N LEU A 162 14.12 3.19 -9.31
CA LEU A 162 14.05 2.41 -10.55
C LEU A 162 12.63 1.93 -10.83
N HIS A 163 11.89 1.51 -9.80
CA HIS A 163 10.47 1.15 -9.94
C HIS A 163 9.62 2.35 -10.34
N ASN A 164 9.81 3.51 -9.70
CA ASN A 164 9.16 4.77 -10.07
C ASN A 164 9.45 5.15 -11.52
N LYS A 165 10.72 5.06 -11.95
CA LYS A 165 11.11 5.32 -13.34
C LYS A 165 10.38 4.38 -14.30
N ASN A 166 10.43 3.07 -14.05
CA ASN A 166 9.75 2.06 -14.88
C ASN A 166 8.25 2.32 -14.96
N TYR A 167 7.62 2.69 -13.85
CA TYR A 167 6.19 2.96 -13.80
C TYR A 167 5.83 4.20 -14.62
N ASN A 168 6.57 5.30 -14.46
CA ASN A 168 6.35 6.52 -15.23
C ASN A 168 6.60 6.31 -16.73
N ASP A 169 7.62 5.54 -17.10
CA ASP A 169 7.91 5.23 -18.50
C ASP A 169 6.79 4.38 -19.13
N GLU A 170 6.27 3.38 -18.42
CA GLU A 170 5.14 2.57 -18.89
C GLU A 170 3.82 3.35 -18.94
N LEU A 171 3.56 4.25 -17.99
CA LEU A 171 2.41 5.16 -18.05
C LEU A 171 2.48 6.07 -19.29
N ARG A 172 3.63 6.69 -19.55
CA ARG A 172 3.85 7.57 -20.72
C ARG A 172 3.72 6.82 -22.04
N LYS A 173 4.26 5.60 -22.11
CA LYS A 173 4.27 4.77 -23.31
C LYS A 173 2.87 4.26 -23.67
N ASN A 174 2.12 3.78 -22.69
CA ASN A 174 0.87 3.06 -22.94
C ASN A 174 -0.39 3.94 -22.80
N GLN A 175 -0.31 5.07 -22.10
CA GLN A 175 -1.42 6.02 -21.85
C GLN A 175 -2.71 5.29 -21.44
N PRO A 176 -2.69 4.52 -20.34
CA PRO A 176 -3.82 3.69 -19.95
C PRO A 176 -5.05 4.51 -19.53
N GLU A 177 -6.24 4.08 -19.93
CA GLU A 177 -7.52 4.71 -19.58
C GLU A 177 -8.42 3.78 -18.75
N THR A 178 -8.25 2.47 -18.91
CA THR A 178 -9.07 1.45 -18.25
C THR A 178 -8.31 0.73 -17.15
N ILE A 179 -9.05 0.21 -16.15
CA ILE A 179 -8.47 -0.62 -15.08
C ILE A 179 -7.61 -1.77 -15.64
N LEU A 180 -8.02 -2.38 -16.76
CA LEU A 180 -7.25 -3.46 -17.39
C LEU A 180 -5.90 -2.97 -17.93
N GLN A 181 -5.88 -1.82 -18.61
CA GLN A 181 -4.64 -1.24 -19.12
C GLN A 181 -3.71 -0.83 -17.97
N TYR A 182 -4.24 -0.24 -16.89
CA TYR A 182 -3.44 0.06 -15.69
C TYR A 182 -2.88 -1.20 -15.03
N LYS A 183 -3.66 -2.29 -14.94
CA LYS A 183 -3.15 -3.59 -14.47
C LYS A 183 -2.01 -4.11 -15.34
N ASN A 184 -2.10 -3.98 -16.66
CA ASN A 184 -1.04 -4.40 -17.58
C ASN A 184 0.22 -3.55 -17.39
N VAL A 185 0.08 -2.23 -17.19
CA VAL A 185 1.20 -1.34 -16.85
C VAL A 185 1.87 -1.80 -15.55
N MET A 186 1.09 -2.00 -14.47
CA MET A 186 1.64 -2.47 -13.19
C MET A 186 2.35 -3.81 -13.30
N LYS A 187 1.77 -4.75 -14.07
CA LYS A 187 2.38 -6.06 -14.33
C LYS A 187 3.74 -5.92 -15.03
N THR A 188 3.83 -5.08 -16.05
CA THR A 188 5.11 -4.79 -16.72
C THR A 188 6.14 -4.20 -15.76
N VAL A 189 5.72 -3.36 -14.80
CA VAL A 189 6.62 -2.82 -13.77
C VAL A 189 7.14 -3.95 -12.86
N PHE A 190 6.29 -4.89 -12.43
CA PHE A 190 6.73 -6.08 -11.69
C PHE A 190 7.69 -6.95 -12.50
N ASP A 191 7.36 -7.25 -13.77
CA ASP A 191 8.18 -8.07 -14.67
C ASP A 191 9.56 -7.44 -14.97
N LYS A 192 9.65 -6.11 -15.02
CA LYS A 192 10.93 -5.40 -15.09
C LYS A 192 11.65 -5.42 -13.74
N GLY A 193 10.90 -5.22 -12.67
CA GLY A 193 11.37 -5.12 -11.29
C GLY A 193 12.20 -6.31 -10.83
N VAL A 194 11.70 -7.52 -11.09
CA VAL A 194 12.38 -8.77 -10.67
C VAL A 194 13.77 -8.97 -11.25
N LYS A 195 14.15 -8.21 -12.29
CA LYS A 195 15.48 -8.28 -12.91
C LYS A 195 16.56 -7.56 -12.09
N PHE A 196 16.17 -6.65 -11.20
CA PHE A 196 17.10 -5.85 -10.39
C PHE A 196 16.74 -5.78 -8.91
N ASP A 197 15.54 -6.19 -8.52
CA ASP A 197 15.07 -6.24 -7.14
C ASP A 197 14.76 -7.69 -6.76
N ASN A 198 15.63 -8.30 -5.96
CA ASN A 198 15.52 -9.69 -5.51
C ASN A 198 14.49 -9.87 -4.39
N THR A 199 14.02 -8.78 -3.77
CA THR A 199 13.05 -8.83 -2.66
C THR A 199 11.60 -8.99 -3.13
N ILE A 200 11.36 -8.86 -4.44
CA ILE A 200 10.04 -9.00 -5.06
C ILE A 200 9.99 -10.20 -6.02
N ASN A 201 8.79 -10.59 -6.44
CA ASN A 201 8.56 -11.51 -7.54
C ASN A 201 7.62 -10.88 -8.59
N ASN A 202 7.31 -11.63 -9.65
CA ASN A 202 6.38 -11.20 -10.70
C ASN A 202 4.96 -11.80 -10.54
N LEU A 203 4.74 -12.51 -9.44
CA LEU A 203 3.41 -12.90 -9.00
C LEU A 203 2.80 -11.69 -8.30
N CYS A 204 1.59 -11.32 -8.69
CA CYS A 204 0.95 -10.13 -8.17
C CYS A 204 -0.54 -10.34 -7.92
N VAL A 205 -1.01 -9.71 -6.85
CA VAL A 205 -2.43 -9.59 -6.51
C VAL A 205 -2.88 -8.16 -6.76
N PHE A 206 -4.14 -8.01 -7.17
CA PHE A 206 -4.72 -6.71 -7.47
C PHE A 206 -6.07 -6.55 -6.81
N GLU A 207 -6.26 -5.41 -6.16
CA GLU A 207 -7.54 -4.99 -5.60
C GLU A 207 -8.04 -3.72 -6.27
N LYS A 208 -9.36 -3.59 -6.36
CA LYS A 208 -9.99 -2.41 -6.97
C LYS A 208 -11.27 -1.98 -6.27
N ILE A 209 -11.51 -0.68 -6.33
CA ILE A 209 -12.77 -0.02 -5.95
C ILE A 209 -13.22 0.83 -7.13
N LYS A 210 -14.48 0.77 -7.52
CA LYS A 210 -15.05 1.71 -8.50
C LYS A 210 -16.00 2.66 -7.80
N ARG A 211 -16.10 3.90 -8.28
CA ARG A 211 -16.96 4.94 -7.71
C ARG A 211 -18.42 4.49 -7.63
N LYS A 212 -18.92 3.88 -8.72
CA LYS A 212 -20.28 3.34 -8.77
C LYS A 212 -20.58 2.33 -7.64
N ASP A 213 -19.59 1.52 -7.27
CA ASP A 213 -19.75 0.46 -6.27
C ASP A 213 -19.83 1.04 -4.83
N VAL A 214 -19.46 2.31 -4.64
CA VAL A 214 -19.44 2.96 -3.32
C VAL A 214 -20.51 4.04 -3.19
N THR A 215 -20.95 4.65 -4.30
CA THR A 215 -22.04 5.64 -4.30
C THR A 215 -23.42 5.02 -4.33
N GLU A 216 -23.59 3.81 -4.88
CA GLU A 216 -24.87 3.09 -4.88
C GLU A 216 -25.17 2.41 -3.53
N ASN A 217 -24.22 2.44 -2.59
CA ASN A 217 -24.30 1.84 -1.26
C ASN A 217 -24.39 2.88 -0.11
N ILE A 218 -24.63 4.15 -0.44
CA ILE A 218 -24.90 5.27 0.49
C ILE A 218 -26.36 5.67 0.34
#